data_AF-A0A4Q0I3Q5-F1
#
_entry.id   AF-A0A4Q0I3Q5-F1
#
_cell.length_a   1.000
_cell.length_b   1.000
_cell.length_c   1.000
_cell.angle_alpha   90.00
_cell.angle_beta   90.00
_cell.angle_gamma   90.00
#
_symmetry.space_group_name_H-M   'P 1'
#
loop_
_entity.id
_entity.type
_entity.pdbx_description
1 polymer ?
#
loop_
_entity_poly.entity_id
_entity_poly.type
_entity_poly.pdbx_seq_one_letter_code
_entity_poly.pdbx_strand_id
1 'polypeptide(L)'
;MKKRIALLTVVLSIAMVVFGGAMTAYAGHQCSTTVLIGDVNLDGSINSLDYALLYNEVYYAVPLANQLQYIAADVNYDAAITMQDVNILADYILGKISSFPAGATYTVYYGDLNGDQLVTTADQKVVSDYILGKTSLTFRQFVAADVDGDGYVNSLDLAYITQHINEQIQHFPVCP
;
A
#
# COMPACT_ATOMS: atom_id res chain seq x y z
N MET A 1 -26.10 -56.70 -34.51
CA MET A 1 -26.92 -56.84 -33.28
C MET A 1 -26.61 -55.65 -32.37
N LYS A 2 -27.65 -54.96 -31.85
CA LYS A 2 -27.64 -53.86 -30.85
C LYS A 2 -26.76 -52.63 -31.21
N LYS A 3 -27.22 -51.51 -31.81
CA LYS A 3 -28.35 -50.57 -31.55
C LYS A 3 -28.32 -49.89 -30.17
N ARG A 4 -28.38 -48.53 -30.23
CA ARG A 4 -28.89 -47.53 -29.24
C ARG A 4 -27.85 -46.92 -28.28
N ILE A 5 -27.72 -45.60 -28.00
CA ILE A 5 -28.48 -44.34 -28.18
C ILE A 5 -27.44 -43.19 -27.96
N ALA A 6 -27.12 -42.31 -28.90
CA ALA A 6 -27.68 -40.96 -29.15
C ALA A 6 -27.73 -39.99 -27.93
N LEU A 7 -26.96 -38.89 -27.99
CA LEU A 7 -27.51 -37.57 -27.69
C LEU A 7 -26.84 -36.51 -28.57
N LEU A 8 -27.64 -36.03 -29.51
CA LEU A 8 -27.45 -34.88 -30.37
C LEU A 8 -28.26 -33.75 -29.73
N THR A 9 -27.63 -32.61 -29.42
CA THR A 9 -28.20 -31.25 -29.31
C THR A 9 -27.12 -30.38 -28.66
N VAL A 10 -26.93 -29.09 -28.91
CA VAL A 10 -27.57 -28.08 -29.75
C VAL A 10 -26.54 -26.94 -29.75
N VAL A 11 -26.31 -26.30 -30.89
CA VAL A 11 -25.66 -24.99 -30.92
C VAL A 11 -26.57 -24.05 -30.13
N LEU A 12 -26.15 -23.64 -28.93
CA LEU A 12 -26.70 -22.46 -28.29
C LEU A 12 -25.55 -21.53 -27.95
N SER A 13 -25.26 -20.69 -28.94
CA SER A 13 -24.85 -19.32 -28.77
C SER A 13 -25.45 -18.74 -27.48
N ILE A 14 -24.65 -18.63 -26.43
CA ILE A 14 -24.86 -17.55 -25.47
C ILE A 14 -24.15 -16.35 -26.08
N ALA A 15 -24.89 -15.71 -26.99
CA ALA A 15 -24.83 -14.26 -27.07
C ALA A 15 -25.12 -13.76 -25.66
N MET A 16 -24.08 -13.41 -24.92
CA MET A 16 -24.26 -12.66 -23.69
C MET A 16 -24.77 -11.31 -24.17
N VAL A 17 -26.09 -11.16 -24.07
CA VAL A 17 -26.80 -9.94 -24.36
C VAL A 17 -26.12 -8.85 -23.55
N VAL A 18 -25.53 -7.91 -24.27
CA VAL A 18 -25.09 -6.63 -23.75
C VAL A 18 -26.34 -5.94 -23.22
N PHE A 19 -26.63 -6.13 -21.94
CA PHE A 19 -27.46 -5.21 -21.19
C PHE A 19 -26.53 -4.18 -20.59
N GLY A 20 -26.69 -2.95 -21.08
CA GLY A 20 -25.89 -1.78 -20.75
C GLY A 20 -25.80 -1.56 -19.25
N GLY A 21 -24.60 -1.81 -18.76
CA GLY A 21 -24.10 -1.43 -17.45
C GLY A 21 -22.63 -1.76 -17.54
N ALA A 22 -21.81 -0.77 -17.88
CA ALA A 22 -20.37 -0.95 -17.89
C ALA A 22 -19.97 -1.41 -16.49
N MET A 23 -19.72 -2.70 -16.33
CA MET A 23 -18.83 -3.17 -15.29
C MET A 23 -17.46 -2.68 -15.73
N THR A 24 -17.18 -1.39 -15.51
CA THR A 24 -15.81 -0.92 -15.45
C THR A 24 -15.23 -1.68 -14.27
N ALA A 25 -14.59 -2.82 -14.56
CA ALA A 25 -13.48 -3.24 -13.73
C ALA A 25 -12.55 -2.03 -13.75
N TYR A 26 -12.65 -1.17 -12.73
CA TYR A 26 -11.65 -0.15 -12.51
C TYR A 26 -10.36 -0.95 -12.37
N ALA A 27 -9.54 -0.95 -13.42
CA ALA A 27 -8.16 -1.39 -13.28
C ALA A 27 -7.62 -0.47 -12.19
N GLY A 28 -7.43 -1.01 -10.98
CA GLY A 28 -7.06 -0.22 -9.81
C GLY A 28 -5.84 0.64 -10.14
N HIS A 29 -5.72 1.78 -9.47
CA HIS A 29 -4.57 2.65 -9.66
C HIS A 29 -3.26 1.85 -9.47
N GLN A 30 -2.45 1.71 -10.53
CA GLN A 30 -1.28 0.80 -10.53
C GLN A 30 -0.01 1.44 -9.93
N CYS A 31 -0.05 2.72 -9.57
CA CYS A 31 1.06 3.39 -8.91
C CYS A 31 1.16 2.90 -7.46
N SER A 32 2.16 2.08 -7.18
CA SER A 32 2.34 1.52 -5.84
C SER A 32 3.80 1.27 -5.53
N THR A 33 4.09 1.20 -4.24
CA THR A 33 5.37 0.73 -3.72
C THR A 33 5.13 -0.38 -2.71
N THR A 34 5.99 -1.40 -2.73
CA THR A 34 5.91 -2.54 -1.82
C THR A 34 7.11 -2.54 -0.89
N VAL A 35 6.83 -2.62 0.41
CA VAL A 35 7.81 -2.66 1.49
C VAL A 35 7.88 -4.08 2.05
N LEU A 36 9.09 -4.60 2.23
CA LEU A 36 9.34 -5.84 2.96
C LEU A 36 9.26 -5.55 4.46
N ILE A 37 8.33 -6.18 5.16
CA ILE A 37 8.17 -5.97 6.61
C ILE A 37 9.38 -6.57 7.34
N GLY A 38 9.94 -5.82 8.29
CA GLY A 38 11.14 -6.16 9.05
C GLY A 38 12.46 -5.75 8.40
N ASP A 39 12.46 -5.37 7.12
CA ASP A 39 13.62 -4.81 6.39
C ASP A 39 13.66 -3.29 6.60
N VAL A 40 14.02 -2.87 7.82
CA VAL A 40 13.97 -1.49 8.28
C VAL A 40 15.00 -0.61 7.56
N ASN A 41 16.14 -1.19 7.16
CA ASN A 41 17.14 -0.44 6.39
C ASN A 41 16.87 -0.41 4.88
N LEU A 42 15.88 -1.17 4.40
CA LEU A 42 15.44 -1.27 3.01
C LEU A 42 16.54 -1.84 2.08
N ASP A 43 17.36 -2.77 2.58
CA ASP A 43 18.44 -3.41 1.82
C ASP A 43 18.02 -4.74 1.16
N GLY A 44 16.79 -5.19 1.41
CA GLY A 44 16.20 -6.41 0.89
C GLY A 44 16.41 -7.63 1.79
N SER A 45 17.07 -7.49 2.95
CA SER A 45 17.40 -8.60 3.85
C SER A 45 17.02 -8.30 5.30
N ILE A 46 16.13 -9.08 5.90
CA ILE A 46 15.78 -8.95 7.33
C ILE A 46 16.89 -9.55 8.21
N ASN A 47 17.67 -8.70 8.89
CA ASN A 47 18.83 -9.10 9.65
C ASN A 47 19.14 -8.19 10.86
N SER A 48 20.32 -8.37 11.47
CA SER A 48 20.71 -7.62 12.68
C SER A 48 20.88 -6.12 12.48
N LEU A 49 21.08 -5.66 11.23
CA LEU A 49 21.14 -4.23 10.91
C LEU A 49 19.76 -3.57 11.08
N ASP A 50 18.69 -4.24 10.67
CA ASP A 50 17.31 -3.78 10.86
C ASP A 50 16.95 -3.69 12.34
N TYR A 51 17.33 -4.72 13.09
CA TYR A 51 17.18 -4.71 14.55
C TYR A 51 17.89 -3.53 15.19
N ALA A 52 19.14 -3.25 14.79
CA ALA A 52 19.91 -2.14 15.33
C ALA A 52 19.26 -0.77 15.01
N LEU A 53 18.76 -0.58 13.78
CA LEU A 53 18.04 0.64 13.42
C LEU A 53 16.74 0.80 14.20
N LEU A 54 15.92 -0.24 14.26
CA LEU A 54 14.65 -0.21 14.98
C LEU A 54 14.87 0.02 16.49
N TYR A 55 15.88 -0.63 17.08
CA TYR A 55 16.25 -0.43 18.46
C TYR A 55 16.70 1.02 18.72
N ASN A 56 17.48 1.61 17.81
CA ASN A 56 17.93 2.99 17.97
C ASN A 56 16.79 4.00 17.89
N GLU A 57 15.81 3.78 17.01
CA GLU A 57 14.60 4.61 16.96
C GLU A 57 13.82 4.52 18.28
N VAL A 58 13.52 3.30 18.75
CA VAL A 58 12.67 3.12 19.93
C VAL A 58 13.37 3.52 21.24
N TYR A 59 14.65 3.20 21.39
CA TYR A 59 15.38 3.35 22.66
C TYR A 59 16.14 4.67 22.76
N TYR A 60 16.72 5.14 21.66
CA TYR A 60 17.52 6.37 21.61
C TYR A 60 16.81 7.52 20.88
N ALA A 61 15.58 7.33 20.38
CA ALA A 61 14.82 8.33 19.63
C ALA A 61 15.61 8.88 18.42
N VAL A 62 16.34 8.00 17.74
CA VAL A 62 17.05 8.32 16.50
C VAL A 62 16.10 8.06 15.33
N PRO A 63 15.50 9.11 14.73
CA PRO A 63 14.45 8.94 13.73
C PRO A 63 14.93 8.18 12.51
N LEU A 64 14.04 7.35 11.97
CA LEU A 64 14.27 6.70 10.68
C LEU A 64 14.29 7.75 9.57
N ALA A 65 15.03 7.46 8.50
CA ALA A 65 15.36 8.44 7.47
C ALA A 65 14.19 8.74 6.51
N ASN A 66 13.28 7.79 6.30
CA ASN A 66 12.14 7.95 5.41
C ASN A 66 10.93 7.12 5.89
N GLN A 67 9.74 7.43 5.35
CA GLN A 67 8.49 6.81 5.80
C GLN A 67 8.31 5.34 5.41
N LEU A 68 9.02 4.85 4.38
CA LEU A 68 9.00 3.42 4.07
C LEU A 68 9.66 2.60 5.18
N GLN A 69 10.69 3.13 5.85
CA GLN A 69 11.31 2.47 7.00
C GLN A 69 10.34 2.34 8.17
N TYR A 70 9.48 3.34 8.41
CA TYR A 70 8.42 3.25 9.41
C TYR A 70 7.40 2.16 9.06
N ILE A 71 7.06 1.97 7.78
CA ILE A 71 6.22 0.85 7.34
C ILE A 71 6.90 -0.50 7.60
N ALA A 72 8.19 -0.62 7.26
CA ALA A 72 8.96 -1.84 7.48
C ALA A 72 9.11 -2.17 8.98
N ALA A 73 9.24 -1.14 9.81
CA ALA A 73 9.42 -1.25 11.26
C ALA A 73 8.15 -1.68 12.02
N ASP A 74 6.96 -1.34 11.52
CA ASP A 74 5.68 -1.75 12.11
C ASP A 74 5.36 -3.23 11.76
N VAL A 75 6.11 -4.13 12.40
CA VAL A 75 6.04 -5.58 12.16
C VAL A 75 4.78 -6.22 12.71
N ASN A 76 3.98 -5.51 13.50
CA ASN A 76 2.78 -6.04 14.12
C ASN A 76 1.46 -5.42 13.56
N TYR A 77 1.56 -4.36 12.76
CA TYR A 77 0.45 -3.63 12.14
C TYR A 77 -0.46 -2.86 13.12
N ASP A 78 0.08 -2.36 14.22
CA ASP A 78 -0.65 -1.54 15.20
C ASP A 78 -0.52 -0.02 14.99
N ALA A 79 0.23 0.37 13.95
CA ALA A 79 0.52 1.76 13.58
C ALA A 79 1.34 2.54 14.62
N ALA A 80 2.04 1.85 15.53
CA ALA A 80 3.01 2.42 16.44
C ALA A 80 4.37 1.73 16.30
N ILE A 81 5.46 2.50 16.45
CA ILE A 81 6.82 1.94 16.47
C ILE A 81 7.27 1.86 17.94
N THR A 82 7.30 0.65 18.48
CA THR A 82 7.48 0.42 19.92
C THR A 82 8.48 -0.70 20.21
N MET A 83 8.75 -0.94 21.49
CA MET A 83 9.58 -2.08 21.93
C MET A 83 8.94 -3.43 21.59
N GLN A 84 7.63 -3.49 21.32
CA GLN A 84 6.98 -4.70 20.87
C GLN A 84 7.50 -5.11 19.48
N ASP A 85 7.68 -4.14 18.58
CA ASP A 85 8.20 -4.35 17.23
C ASP A 85 9.66 -4.82 17.26
N VAL A 86 10.47 -4.21 18.13
CA VAL A 86 11.85 -4.64 18.41
C VAL A 86 11.90 -6.11 18.84
N ASN A 87 11.03 -6.52 19.77
CA ASN A 87 11.01 -7.89 20.27
C ASN A 87 10.52 -8.89 19.21
N ILE A 88 9.51 -8.52 18.42
CA ILE A 88 9.00 -9.36 17.33
C ILE A 88 10.08 -9.53 16.24
N LEU A 89 10.78 -8.45 15.87
CA LEU A 89 11.90 -8.50 14.92
C LEU A 89 13.03 -9.40 15.45
N ALA A 90 13.38 -9.28 16.73
CA ALA A 90 14.36 -10.16 17.35
C ALA A 90 13.93 -11.64 17.32
N ASP A 91 12.68 -11.93 17.63
CA ASP A 91 12.15 -13.29 17.61
C ASP A 91 12.16 -13.88 16.19
N TYR A 92 11.93 -13.07 15.16
CA TYR A 92 12.07 -13.47 13.76
C TYR A 92 13.51 -13.80 13.39
N ILE A 93 14.45 -12.90 13.69
CA ILE A 93 15.89 -13.10 13.40
C ILE A 93 16.45 -14.33 14.14
N LEU A 94 15.97 -14.59 15.36
CA LEU A 94 16.35 -15.76 16.16
C LEU A 94 15.63 -17.06 15.73
N GLY A 95 14.73 -17.00 14.75
CA GLY A 95 14.00 -18.15 14.23
C GLY A 95 12.94 -18.70 15.20
N LYS A 96 12.51 -17.93 16.19
CA LYS A 96 11.41 -18.30 17.10
C LYS A 96 10.04 -18.15 16.43
N ILE A 97 9.94 -17.20 15.49
CA ILE A 97 8.81 -17.05 14.57
C ILE A 97 9.33 -17.11 13.14
N SER A 98 8.48 -17.55 12.21
CA SER A 98 8.81 -17.62 10.78
C SER A 98 8.12 -16.54 9.94
N SER A 99 7.26 -15.72 10.55
CA SER A 99 6.48 -14.69 9.90
C SER A 99 6.06 -13.61 10.88
N PHE A 100 6.01 -12.36 10.43
CA PHE A 100 5.51 -11.23 11.21
C PHE A 100 3.97 -11.22 11.28
N PRO A 101 3.38 -10.72 12.39
CA PRO A 101 1.94 -10.50 12.47
C PRO A 101 1.39 -9.56 11.39
N ALA A 102 2.18 -8.55 10.97
CA ALA A 102 1.83 -7.65 9.87
C ALA A 102 1.87 -8.32 8.47
N GLY A 103 2.32 -9.56 8.36
CA GLY A 103 2.58 -10.24 7.09
C GLY A 103 3.99 -9.98 6.56
N ALA A 104 4.28 -10.51 5.37
CA ALA A 104 5.62 -10.41 4.77
C ALA A 104 5.86 -9.05 4.11
N THR A 105 4.85 -8.47 3.49
CA THR A 105 4.98 -7.24 2.71
C THR A 105 3.78 -6.34 2.91
N TYR A 106 3.99 -5.03 2.77
CA TYR A 106 2.91 -4.04 2.71
C TYR A 106 3.01 -3.24 1.42
N THR A 107 1.88 -3.08 0.73
CA THR A 107 1.80 -2.28 -0.51
C THR A 107 1.06 -0.99 -0.23
N VAL A 108 1.71 0.14 -0.53
CA VAL A 108 1.10 1.46 -0.54
C VAL A 108 0.69 1.78 -1.96
N TYR A 109 -0.55 2.21 -2.17
CA TYR A 109 -1.03 2.77 -3.42
C TYR A 109 -0.96 4.29 -3.32
N TYR A 110 -0.20 4.93 -4.21
CA TYR A 110 -0.08 6.38 -4.20
C TYR A 110 -1.43 7.02 -4.53
N GLY A 111 -1.77 8.11 -3.84
CA GLY A 111 -3.05 8.80 -3.92
C GLY A 111 -4.23 8.13 -3.18
N ASP A 112 -4.11 6.89 -2.73
CA ASP A 112 -5.13 6.19 -1.93
C ASP A 112 -4.78 6.29 -0.44
N LEU A 113 -5.49 7.18 0.27
CA LEU A 113 -5.23 7.48 1.68
C LEU A 113 -6.21 6.77 2.62
N ASN A 114 -7.23 6.10 2.07
CA ASN A 114 -8.27 5.45 2.85
C ASN A 114 -8.23 3.90 2.73
N GLY A 115 -7.45 3.37 1.78
CA GLY A 115 -7.23 1.94 1.54
C GLY A 115 -8.30 1.26 0.69
N ASP A 116 -9.14 2.01 -0.03
CA ASP A 116 -10.20 1.47 -0.90
C ASP A 116 -9.75 1.20 -2.34
N GLN A 117 -8.46 1.45 -2.64
CA GLN A 117 -7.79 1.25 -3.92
C GLN A 117 -8.26 2.19 -5.03
N LEU A 118 -9.01 3.25 -4.68
CA LEU A 118 -9.43 4.30 -5.60
C LEU A 118 -8.81 5.64 -5.14
N VAL A 119 -8.42 6.47 -6.11
CA VAL A 119 -7.99 7.84 -5.82
C VAL A 119 -9.20 8.74 -6.03
N THR A 120 -9.80 9.20 -4.94
CA THR A 120 -11.07 9.94 -4.95
C THR A 120 -10.98 11.28 -4.21
N THR A 121 -12.09 12.02 -4.21
CA THR A 121 -12.21 13.25 -3.41
C THR A 121 -12.14 12.97 -1.90
N ALA A 122 -12.35 11.73 -1.45
CA ALA A 122 -12.15 11.35 -0.06
C ALA A 122 -10.66 11.44 0.32
N ASP A 123 -9.77 10.96 -0.53
CA ASP A 123 -8.31 10.98 -0.35
C ASP A 123 -7.77 12.41 -0.44
N GLN A 124 -8.24 13.16 -1.44
CA GLN A 124 -7.98 14.60 -1.58
C GLN A 124 -8.34 15.37 -0.30
N LYS A 125 -9.47 15.03 0.34
CA LYS A 125 -9.90 15.66 1.60
C LYS A 125 -8.93 15.35 2.74
N VAL A 126 -8.42 14.12 2.84
CA VAL A 126 -7.44 13.74 3.88
C VAL A 126 -6.15 14.57 3.73
N VAL A 127 -5.63 14.71 2.51
CA VAL A 127 -4.45 15.57 2.23
C VAL A 127 -4.73 17.03 2.56
N SER A 128 -5.89 17.56 2.13
CA SER A 128 -6.30 18.94 2.40
C SER A 128 -6.41 19.24 3.90
N ASP A 129 -7.04 18.33 4.66
CA ASP A 129 -7.16 18.49 6.10
C ASP A 129 -5.81 18.39 6.81
N TYR A 130 -4.87 17.58 6.31
CA TYR A 130 -3.49 17.53 6.81
C TYR A 130 -2.75 18.86 6.56
N ILE A 131 -2.79 19.39 5.33
CA ILE A 131 -2.15 20.67 4.98
C ILE A 131 -2.72 21.83 5.80
N LEU A 132 -4.02 21.79 6.10
CA LEU A 132 -4.70 22.78 6.95
C LEU A 132 -4.48 22.55 8.45
N GLY A 133 -3.71 21.54 8.86
CA GLY A 133 -3.39 21.22 10.25
C GLY A 133 -4.58 20.69 11.07
N LYS A 134 -5.62 20.17 10.41
CA LYS A 134 -6.81 19.61 11.07
C LYS A 134 -6.65 18.14 11.44
N THR A 135 -5.76 17.43 10.75
CA THR A 135 -5.44 16.02 11.03
C THR A 135 -3.94 15.78 10.91
N SER A 136 -3.47 14.69 11.48
CA SER A 136 -2.15 14.11 11.19
C SER A 136 -2.32 12.91 10.25
N LEU A 137 -1.29 12.62 9.47
CA LEU A 137 -1.23 11.41 8.64
C LEU A 137 -0.52 10.31 9.41
N THR A 138 -0.97 9.06 9.22
CA THR A 138 -0.12 7.90 9.54
C THR A 138 1.06 7.84 8.56
N PHE A 139 2.14 7.13 8.90
CA PHE A 139 3.27 6.98 7.97
C PHE A 139 2.86 6.30 6.64
N ARG A 140 1.87 5.40 6.65
CA ARG A 140 1.29 4.80 5.42
C ARG A 140 0.57 5.83 4.56
N GLN A 141 -0.26 6.66 5.18
CA GLN A 141 -0.95 7.75 4.49
C GLN A 141 0.03 8.82 4.02
N PHE A 142 1.11 9.07 4.74
CA PHE A 142 2.15 10.00 4.32
C PHE A 142 2.80 9.52 3.02
N VAL A 143 3.21 8.25 2.95
CA VAL A 143 3.76 7.65 1.72
C VAL A 143 2.73 7.69 0.58
N ALA A 144 1.46 7.37 0.86
CA ALA A 144 0.41 7.44 -0.16
C ALA A 144 0.19 8.87 -0.67
N ALA A 145 0.32 9.86 0.21
CA ALA A 145 0.07 11.26 -0.12
C ALA A 145 1.22 11.95 -0.86
N ASP A 146 2.46 11.52 -0.64
CA ASP A 146 3.68 12.01 -1.31
C ASP A 146 3.74 11.44 -2.75
N VAL A 147 2.94 12.01 -3.63
CA VAL A 147 2.72 11.51 -4.99
C VAL A 147 3.75 12.02 -5.99
N ASP A 148 4.53 13.05 -5.62
CA ASP A 148 5.68 13.49 -6.39
C ASP A 148 7.02 12.90 -5.93
N GLY A 149 7.05 12.31 -4.73
CA GLY A 149 8.19 11.58 -4.19
C GLY A 149 9.31 12.47 -3.66
N ASP A 150 9.00 13.73 -3.29
CA ASP A 150 9.98 14.68 -2.76
C ASP A 150 10.22 14.54 -1.25
N GLY A 151 9.43 13.71 -0.57
CA GLY A 151 9.51 13.46 0.87
C GLY A 151 8.62 14.38 1.72
N TYR A 152 7.84 15.28 1.11
CA TYR A 152 7.01 16.26 1.78
C TYR A 152 5.58 16.28 1.25
N VAL A 153 4.60 15.90 2.09
CA VAL A 153 3.20 16.06 1.73
C VAL A 153 2.78 17.53 1.79
N ASN A 154 2.52 18.14 0.63
CA ASN A 154 2.23 19.56 0.52
C ASN A 154 1.20 19.89 -0.58
N SER A 155 1.03 21.19 -0.91
CA SER A 155 0.05 21.63 -1.89
C SER A 155 0.29 21.11 -3.31
N LEU A 156 1.53 20.73 -3.62
CA LEU A 156 1.88 20.15 -4.92
C LEU A 156 1.30 18.75 -5.06
N ASP A 157 1.40 17.90 -4.03
CA ASP A 157 0.72 16.60 -3.99
C ASP A 157 -0.78 16.72 -4.14
N LEU A 158 -1.39 17.66 -3.39
CA LEU A 158 -2.82 17.93 -3.48
C LEU A 158 -3.21 18.32 -4.92
N ALA A 159 -2.37 19.09 -5.61
CA ALA A 159 -2.61 19.47 -6.99
C ALA A 159 -2.52 18.26 -7.93
N TYR A 160 -1.53 17.39 -7.78
CA TYR A 160 -1.42 16.16 -8.57
C TYR A 160 -2.60 15.21 -8.34
N ILE A 161 -2.99 14.96 -7.09
CA ILE A 161 -4.19 14.16 -6.75
C ILE A 161 -5.44 14.77 -7.39
N THR A 162 -5.59 16.10 -7.34
CA THR A 162 -6.71 16.80 -7.99
C THR A 162 -6.70 16.64 -9.52
N GLN A 163 -5.52 16.74 -10.14
CA GLN A 163 -5.38 16.52 -11.58
C GLN A 163 -5.72 15.07 -11.96
N HIS A 164 -5.32 14.09 -11.14
CA HIS A 164 -5.63 12.69 -11.37
C HIS A 164 -7.14 12.42 -11.30
N ILE A 165 -7.82 12.94 -10.27
CA ILE A 165 -9.29 12.83 -10.11
C ILE A 165 -10.03 13.48 -11.30
N ASN A 166 -9.48 14.57 -11.85
CA ASN A 166 -10.03 15.26 -13.02
C ASN A 166 -9.58 14.65 -14.36
N GLU A 167 -8.91 13.49 -14.34
CA GLU A 167 -8.40 12.78 -15.53
C GLU A 167 -7.40 13.60 -16.38
N GLN A 168 -6.76 14.61 -15.78
CA GLN A 168 -5.78 15.48 -16.44
C GLN A 168 -4.38 14.85 -16.53
N ILE A 169 -4.07 13.96 -15.59
CA ILE A 169 -2.86 13.12 -15.59
C ILE A 169 -3.27 11.66 -15.45
N GLN A 170 -2.58 10.78 -16.18
CA GLN A 170 -2.82 9.33 -16.07
C GLN A 170 -2.00 8.71 -14.93
N HIS A 171 -0.84 9.29 -14.64
CA HIS A 171 0.13 8.78 -13.67
C HIS A 171 0.66 9.90 -12.78
N PHE A 172 1.03 9.56 -11.54
CA PHE A 172 1.69 10.48 -10.62
C PHE A 172 3.19 10.59 -10.94
N PRO A 173 3.85 11.71 -10.60
CA PRO A 173 5.28 11.87 -10.89
C PRO A 173 6.18 10.80 -10.25
N VAL A 174 5.80 10.25 -9.09
CA VAL A 174 6.55 9.15 -8.44
C VAL A 174 6.52 7.83 -9.23
N CYS A 175 5.64 7.70 -10.23
CA CYS A 175 5.44 6.49 -11.04
C CYS A 175 5.13 6.84 -12.51
N PRO A 176 6.13 7.33 -13.27
CA PRO A 176 5.95 7.81 -14.64
C PRO A 176 5.64 6.71 -15.68
#